data_AF-A0AAU1AU53-F1
#
_entry.id   AF-A0AAU1AU53-F1
#
_cell.length_a   1.000
_cell.length_b   1.000
_cell.length_c   1.000
_cell.angle_alpha   90.00
_cell.angle_beta   90.00
_cell.angle_gamma   90.00
#
_symmetry.space_group_name_H-M   'P 1'
#
loop_
_entity.id
_entity.type
_entity.pdbx_description
1 polymer ?
#
loop_
_entity_poly.entity_id
_entity_poly.type
_entity_poly.pdbx_seq_one_letter_code
_entity_poly.pdbx_strand_id
1 'polypeptide(L)'
;MGRRRKLRTALTLAAAVAAGRAGAVHVALCEVAVAGRRHAPQDRRLSGVPAPMALNGAYLVDTAALPRFTDLVGALGSRHPGLRLELTGPWPAYSFVAERPEPADAGRGSR
;
A
#
# COMPACT_ATOMS: atom_id res chain seq x y z
N MET A 1 -7.72 37.97 -5.65
CA MET A 1 -8.21 36.56 -5.68
C MET A 1 -7.19 35.55 -6.26
N GLY A 2 -5.86 35.69 -6.02
CA GLY A 2 -4.83 34.86 -6.70
C GLY A 2 -4.05 33.83 -5.84
N ARG A 3 -4.20 33.85 -4.51
CA ARG A 3 -3.36 33.04 -3.58
C ARG A 3 -3.90 31.62 -3.33
N ARG A 4 -5.23 31.45 -3.30
CA ARG A 4 -5.90 30.16 -3.03
C ARG A 4 -5.79 29.13 -4.17
N ARG A 5 -5.79 29.56 -5.43
CA ARG A 5 -5.64 28.65 -6.59
C ARG A 5 -4.21 28.10 -6.69
N LYS A 6 -3.19 28.97 -6.56
CA LYS A 6 -1.76 28.59 -6.62
C LYS A 6 -1.39 27.53 -5.57
N LEU A 7 -1.90 27.67 -4.34
CA LEU A 7 -1.67 26.69 -3.27
C LEU A 7 -2.31 25.33 -3.58
N ARG A 8 -3.53 25.30 -4.11
CA ARG A 8 -4.19 24.03 -4.51
C ARG A 8 -3.42 23.30 -5.60
N THR A 9 -2.95 24.03 -6.63
CA THR A 9 -2.14 23.45 -7.70
C THR A 9 -0.84 22.85 -7.15
N ALA A 10 -0.13 23.57 -6.27
CA ALA A 10 1.08 23.06 -5.64
C ALA A 10 0.84 21.79 -4.82
N LEU A 11 -0.25 21.74 -4.05
CA LEU A 11 -0.63 20.55 -3.27
C LEU A 11 -0.98 19.36 -4.17
N THR A 12 -1.70 19.58 -5.28
CA THR A 12 -2.00 18.53 -6.26
C THR A 12 -0.74 17.98 -6.90
N LEU A 13 0.20 18.84 -7.30
CA LEU A 13 1.48 18.42 -7.86
C LEU A 13 2.32 17.65 -6.85
N ALA A 14 2.40 18.12 -5.60
CA ALA A 14 3.08 17.42 -4.53
C ALA A 14 2.47 16.03 -4.28
N ALA A 15 1.15 15.91 -4.29
CA ALA A 15 0.45 14.63 -4.15
C ALA A 15 0.74 13.68 -5.33
N ALA A 16 0.77 14.19 -6.56
CA ALA A 16 1.11 13.39 -7.74
C ALA A 16 2.55 12.88 -7.71
N VAL A 17 3.50 13.74 -7.31
CA VAL A 17 4.92 13.35 -7.12
C VAL A 17 5.05 12.30 -6.03
N ALA A 18 4.35 12.47 -4.90
CA ALA A 18 4.34 11.49 -3.83
C ALA A 18 3.76 10.14 -4.30
N ALA A 19 2.65 10.16 -5.04
CA ALA A 19 2.03 8.95 -5.61
C ALA A 19 2.96 8.24 -6.60
N GLY A 20 3.68 8.97 -7.45
CA GLY A 20 4.66 8.38 -8.37
C GLY A 20 5.82 7.69 -7.64
N ARG A 21 6.40 8.35 -6.62
CA ARG A 21 7.45 7.76 -5.78
C ARG A 21 6.95 6.55 -5.00
N ALA A 22 5.75 6.64 -4.43
CA ALA A 22 5.11 5.56 -3.71
C ALA A 22 4.81 4.36 -4.64
N GLY A 23 4.49 4.63 -5.91
CA GLY A 23 4.36 3.63 -6.95
C GLY A 23 5.67 2.87 -7.21
N ALA A 24 6.79 3.60 -7.31
CA ALA A 24 8.12 3.00 -7.49
C ALA A 24 8.54 2.15 -6.29
N VAL A 25 8.28 2.62 -5.07
CA VAL A 25 8.48 1.85 -3.83
C VAL A 25 7.71 0.54 -3.89
N HIS A 26 6.43 0.57 -4.26
CA HIS A 26 5.62 -0.64 -4.35
C HIS A 26 6.17 -1.65 -5.37
N VAL A 27 6.58 -1.19 -6.55
CA VAL A 27 7.16 -2.06 -7.59
C VAL A 27 8.41 -2.75 -7.05
N ALA A 28 9.33 -2.01 -6.43
CA ALA A 28 10.56 -2.58 -5.87
C ALA A 28 10.27 -3.61 -4.75
N LEU A 29 9.31 -3.33 -3.86
CA LEU A 29 8.94 -4.28 -2.80
C LEU A 29 8.31 -5.57 -3.35
N CYS A 30 7.55 -5.47 -4.45
CA CYS A 30 6.99 -6.64 -5.14
C CYS A 30 8.05 -7.54 -5.80
N GLU A 31 9.29 -7.07 -6.04
CA GLU A 31 10.37 -7.92 -6.56
C GLU A 31 10.91 -8.91 -5.51
N VAL A 32 10.69 -8.62 -4.23
CA VAL A 32 11.12 -9.48 -3.10
C VAL A 32 9.95 -10.24 -2.49
N ALA A 33 8.76 -9.64 -2.50
CA ALA A 33 7.55 -10.27 -1.99
C ALA A 33 7.06 -11.39 -2.93
N VAL A 34 6.47 -12.44 -2.36
CA VAL A 34 5.74 -13.48 -3.09
C VAL A 34 4.48 -12.88 -3.74
N ALA A 35 3.83 -11.94 -3.06
CA ALA A 35 2.69 -11.20 -3.59
C ALA A 35 2.60 -9.82 -2.94
N GLY A 36 2.10 -8.83 -3.70
CA GLY A 36 1.82 -7.48 -3.21
C GLY A 36 0.43 -7.02 -3.60
N ARG A 37 -0.27 -6.34 -2.69
CA ARG A 37 -1.58 -5.73 -2.94
C ARG A 37 -1.57 -4.27 -2.50
N ARG A 38 -2.21 -3.40 -3.29
CA ARG A 38 -2.49 -2.01 -2.90
C ARG A 38 -3.91 -1.91 -2.38
N HIS A 39 -4.08 -1.29 -1.22
CA HIS A 39 -5.37 -0.98 -0.64
C HIS A 39 -5.68 0.50 -0.83
N ALA A 40 -6.95 0.87 -0.66
CA ALA A 40 -7.33 2.27 -0.61
C ALA A 40 -6.51 2.99 0.49
N PRO A 41 -6.04 4.23 0.24
CA PRO A 41 -5.41 5.03 1.28
C PRO A 41 -6.33 5.09 2.50
N GLN A 42 -5.83 4.66 3.66
CA GLN A 42 -6.66 4.64 4.87
C GLN A 42 -7.00 6.06 5.30
N ASP A 43 -8.25 6.23 5.74
CA ASP A 43 -8.85 7.54 5.93
C ASP A 43 -8.11 8.33 7.02
N ARG A 44 -7.80 9.61 6.74
CA ARG A 44 -6.96 10.45 7.61
C ARG A 44 -7.55 10.57 9.02
N ARG A 45 -8.88 10.55 9.10
CA ARG A 45 -9.65 10.65 10.35
C ARG A 45 -9.42 9.48 11.31
N LEU A 46 -9.00 8.32 10.80
CA LEU A 46 -8.78 7.10 11.59
C LEU A 46 -7.31 6.90 11.99
N SER A 47 -6.37 7.60 11.35
CA SER A 47 -4.92 7.36 11.52
C SER A 47 -4.22 8.32 12.48
N GLY A 48 -4.79 9.50 12.76
CA GLY A 48 -4.13 10.55 13.55
C GLY A 48 -2.89 11.17 12.89
N VAL A 49 -2.47 10.68 11.71
CA VAL A 49 -1.27 11.15 11.00
C VAL A 49 -1.65 12.34 10.10
N PRO A 50 -0.96 13.49 10.21
CA PRO A 50 -1.33 14.71 9.48
C PRO A 50 -1.02 14.65 7.97
N ALA A 51 -0.23 13.68 7.52
CA ALA A 51 0.21 13.57 6.13
C ALA A 51 -0.71 12.67 5.27
N PRO A 52 -0.96 13.02 3.99
CA PRO A 52 -1.63 12.13 3.04
C PRO A 52 -0.91 10.79 2.92
N MET A 53 -1.64 9.69 3.04
CA MET A 53 -1.12 8.37 2.72
C MET A 53 -1.02 8.19 1.21
N ALA A 54 0.19 8.04 0.70
CA ALA A 54 0.45 7.83 -0.72
C ALA A 54 0.45 6.35 -1.12
N LEU A 55 0.67 5.44 -0.15
CA LEU A 55 0.65 3.99 -0.34
C LEU A 55 0.14 3.30 0.92
N ASN A 56 -0.88 2.47 0.73
CA ASN A 56 -1.28 1.44 1.68
C ASN A 56 -1.04 0.09 1.00
N GLY A 57 0.03 -0.61 1.37
CA GLY A 57 0.45 -1.84 0.71
C GLY A 57 0.53 -3.00 1.68
N ALA A 58 -0.02 -4.15 1.28
CA ALA A 58 0.19 -5.43 1.96
C ALA A 58 1.11 -6.30 1.12
N TYR A 59 2.08 -6.95 1.77
CA TYR A 59 3.08 -7.79 1.11
C TYR A 59 3.15 -9.15 1.81
N LEU A 60 3.03 -10.22 1.02
CA LEU A 60 3.30 -11.59 1.46
C LEU A 60 4.77 -11.87 1.18
N VAL A 61 5.55 -12.11 2.22
CA VAL A 61 7.00 -12.27 2.13
C VAL A 61 7.36 -13.64 2.71
N ASP A 62 8.21 -14.38 1.99
CA ASP A 62 8.78 -15.61 2.53
C ASP A 62 9.61 -15.29 3.79
N THR A 63 9.53 -16.13 4.82
CA THR A 63 10.23 -15.89 6.09
C THR A 63 11.74 -15.77 5.91
N ALA A 64 12.33 -16.51 4.95
CA ALA A 64 13.75 -16.41 4.61
C ALA A 64 14.11 -15.09 3.91
N ALA A 65 13.15 -14.45 3.23
CA ALA A 65 13.33 -13.17 2.54
C ALA A 65 13.03 -11.94 3.44
N LEU A 66 12.49 -12.14 4.64
CA LEU A 66 12.07 -11.06 5.54
C LEU A 66 13.19 -10.07 5.92
N PRO A 67 14.44 -10.50 6.21
CA PRO A 67 15.54 -9.56 6.47
C PRO A 67 15.81 -8.66 5.26
N ARG A 68 15.95 -9.27 4.07
CA ARG A 68 16.16 -8.55 2.81
C ARG A 68 15.02 -7.58 2.51
N PHE A 69 13.78 -7.97 2.76
CA PHE A 69 12.63 -7.11 2.58
C PHE A 69 12.68 -5.89 3.50
N THR A 70 13.03 -6.08 4.76
CA THR A 70 13.15 -5.01 5.76
C THR A 70 14.27 -4.03 5.41
N ASP A 71 15.43 -4.55 4.99
CA ASP A 71 16.56 -3.73 4.52
C ASP A 71 16.18 -2.91 3.28
N LEU A 72 15.44 -3.52 2.35
CA LEU A 72 14.96 -2.83 1.16
C LEU A 72 13.99 -1.69 1.51
N VAL A 73 13.08 -1.89 2.47
CA VAL A 73 12.20 -0.81 2.96
C VAL A 73 13.03 0.35 3.53
N GLY A 74 14.05 0.06 4.34
CA GLY A 74 14.96 1.08 4.88
C GLY A 74 15.72 1.83 3.78
N ALA A 75 16.28 1.11 2.81
CA ALA A 75 17.00 1.69 1.68
C ALA A 75 16.09 2.57 0.81
N LEU A 76 14.85 2.13 0.55
CA LEU A 76 13.86 2.90 -0.20
C LEU A 76 13.42 4.17 0.55
N GLY A 77 13.28 4.09 1.88
CA GLY A 77 13.00 5.26 2.72
C GLY A 77 14.10 6.33 2.56
N SER A 78 15.37 5.91 2.62
CA SER A 78 16.51 6.81 2.42
C SER A 78 16.59 7.39 1.00
N ARG A 79 16.22 6.62 -0.03
CA ARG A 79 16.18 7.07 -1.44
C ARG A 79 15.04 8.05 -1.72
N HIS A 80 13.99 8.04 -0.91
CA HIS A 80 12.82 8.91 -1.06
C HIS A 80 12.58 9.73 0.20
N PRO A 81 13.44 10.72 0.53
CA PRO A 81 13.34 11.49 1.78
C PRO A 81 12.05 12.31 1.91
N GLY A 82 11.30 12.50 0.82
CA GLY A 82 9.95 13.10 0.84
C GLY A 82 8.82 12.13 1.18
N LEU A 83 9.12 10.85 1.45
CA LEU A 83 8.18 9.84 1.89
C LEU A 83 8.62 9.30 3.26
N ARG A 84 7.67 9.15 4.17
CA ARG A 84 7.86 8.36 5.39
C ARG A 84 7.32 6.96 5.13
N LEU A 85 8.19 5.96 5.13
CA LEU A 85 7.80 4.56 5.02
C LEU A 85 7.67 3.98 6.43
N GLU A 86 6.56 3.28 6.68
CA GLU A 86 6.32 2.59 7.94
C GLU A 86 5.97 1.13 7.62
N LEU A 87 6.72 0.21 8.20
CA LEU A 87 6.47 -1.23 8.07
C LEU A 87 5.79 -1.70 9.35
N THR A 88 4.64 -2.35 9.22
CA THR A 88 3.89 -2.92 10.35
C THR A 88 3.74 -4.42 10.16
N GLY A 89 3.77 -5.18 11.26
CA GLY A 89 3.65 -6.65 11.27
C GLY A 89 4.85 -7.36 11.90
N PRO A 90 5.01 -8.68 11.65
CA PRO A 90 4.23 -9.51 10.73
C PRO A 90 2.78 -9.72 11.22
N TRP A 91 1.84 -9.73 10.28
CA TRP A 91 0.42 -10.00 10.54
C TRP A 91 -0.01 -11.28 9.84
N PRO A 92 -1.07 -11.97 10.30
CA PRO A 92 -1.66 -13.06 9.53
C PRO A 92 -2.05 -12.60 8.13
N ALA A 93 -1.95 -13.49 7.13
CA ALA A 93 -2.09 -13.16 5.71
C ALA A 93 -3.54 -12.92 5.24
N TYR A 94 -4.37 -12.27 6.06
CA TYR A 94 -5.78 -11.99 5.77
C TYR A 94 -5.96 -11.25 4.43
N SER A 95 -5.06 -10.30 4.11
CA SER A 95 -5.08 -9.57 2.83
C SER A 95 -4.90 -10.45 1.59
N PHE A 96 -4.50 -11.72 1.76
CA PHE A 96 -4.19 -12.65 0.66
C PHE A 96 -5.11 -13.87 0.63
N VAL A 97 -6.04 -14.02 1.58
CA VAL A 97 -7.08 -15.04 1.51
C VAL A 97 -8.09 -14.61 0.45
N ALA A 98 -8.27 -15.39 -0.61
CA ALA A 98 -9.38 -15.17 -1.54
C ALA A 98 -10.67 -15.66 -0.88
N GLU A 99 -11.75 -14.89 -0.97
CA GLU A 99 -13.09 -15.40 -0.67
C GLU A 99 -13.32 -16.61 -1.57
N ARG A 100 -13.44 -17.78 -0.94
CA ARG A 100 -13.81 -19.02 -1.64
C ARG A 100 -15.11 -18.73 -2.37
N PRO A 101 -15.22 -18.96 -3.70
CA PRO A 101 -16.52 -18.86 -4.35
C PRO A 101 -17.46 -19.82 -3.62
N GLU A 102 -18.58 -19.30 -3.13
CA GLU A 102 -19.71 -20.10 -2.63
C GLU A 102 -19.96 -21.20 -3.68
N PRO A 103 -19.98 -22.49 -3.29
CA PRO A 103 -20.33 -23.53 -4.24
C PRO A 103 -21.70 -23.17 -4.80
N ALA A 104 -21.75 -22.92 -6.11
CA ALA A 104 -22.97 -22.65 -6.84
C ALA A 104 -23.98 -23.72 -6.41
N ASP A 105 -25.11 -23.25 -5.86
CA ASP A 105 -26.23 -24.08 -5.42
C ASP A 105 -26.46 -25.17 -6.47
N ALA A 106 -25.97 -26.37 -6.17
CA ALA A 106 -26.21 -27.53 -7.01
C ALA A 106 -27.68 -27.79 -6.83
N GLY A 107 -28.45 -27.30 -7.80
CA GLY A 107 -29.89 -27.28 -7.81
C GLY A 107 -30.44 -28.54 -7.16
N ARG A 108 -31.09 -28.34 -6.00
CA ARG A 108 -31.99 -29.32 -5.43
C ARG A 108 -33.17 -29.45 -6.40
N GLY A 109 -32.97 -30.21 -7.46
CA GLY A 109 -34.05 -30.89 -8.15
C GLY A 109 -34.64 -31.91 -7.18
N SER A 110 -35.90 -31.73 -6.81
CA SER A 110 -36.85 -32.80 -6.52
C SER A 110 -38.16 -32.21 -6.00
N ARG A 111 -39.08 -31.92 -6.92
CA ARG A 111 -40.38 -32.64 -7.05
C ARG A 111 -41.15 -32.09 -8.24
#